data_AF-A0A3S4TCF5-F1
#
_entry.id   AF-A0A3S4TCF5-F1
#
_cell.length_a   1.000
_cell.length_b   1.000
_cell.length_c   1.000
_cell.angle_alpha   90.00
_cell.angle_beta   90.00
_cell.angle_gamma   90.00
#
_symmetry.space_group_name_H-M   'P 1'
#
loop_
_entity.id
_entity.type
_entity.pdbx_description
1 polymer ?
#
loop_
_entity_poly.entity_id
_entity_poly.type
_entity_poly.pdbx_seq_one_letter_code
_entity_poly.pdbx_strand_id
1 'polypeptide(L)'
;METRKLILGTIFLFISLMSLGQNKFDLTPDNMIKLVGKVNQEQFEQSVGSPVGEEEGFIVYEVENTYDNEITAIRCFYRESDGKLISVKFGTRYYLAYWIGFTRLNGYPKTEKEAQLRGMFAPKKDRFGEIYQVNLKLRTFGCQIMDIRETPYYSTAIINYHTVKL
;
A
#
# COMPACT_ATOMS: atom_id res chain seq x y z
N MET A 1 52.47 5.81 16.12
CA MET A 1 51.63 6.58 15.18
C MET A 1 50.70 5.65 14.39
N GLU A 2 49.92 4.81 15.07
CA GLU A 2 49.12 3.76 14.40
C GLU A 2 47.71 3.58 14.96
N THR A 3 47.46 3.93 16.22
CA THR A 3 46.14 3.76 16.87
C THR A 3 45.06 4.71 16.36
N ARG A 4 45.44 5.84 15.73
CA ARG A 4 44.49 6.84 15.19
C ARG A 4 43.94 6.48 13.80
N LYS A 5 44.55 5.54 13.06
CA LYS A 5 44.07 5.15 11.72
C LYS A 5 43.02 4.04 11.76
N LEU A 6 42.97 3.25 12.83
CA LEU A 6 42.04 2.13 12.98
C LEU A 6 40.60 2.57 13.26
N ILE A 7 40.42 3.68 13.98
CA ILE A 7 39.10 4.18 14.39
C ILE A 7 38.38 4.88 13.21
N LEU A 8 39.11 5.63 12.37
CA LEU A 8 38.51 6.27 11.20
C LEU A 8 38.11 5.26 10.10
N GLY A 9 38.89 4.18 9.91
CA GLY A 9 38.58 3.14 8.93
C GLY A 9 37.32 2.33 9.29
N THR A 10 37.01 2.21 10.58
CA THR A 10 35.85 1.44 11.06
C THR A 10 34.56 2.27 11.02
N ILE A 11 34.64 3.60 11.22
CA ILE A 11 33.47 4.49 11.12
C ILE A 11 33.05 4.67 9.65
N PHE A 12 34.00 4.71 8.71
CA PHE A 12 33.68 4.80 7.28
C PHE A 12 33.08 3.52 6.69
N LEU A 13 33.24 2.37 7.35
CA LEU A 13 32.62 1.10 6.93
C LEU A 13 31.15 0.97 7.36
N PHE A 14 30.71 1.73 8.37
CA PHE A 14 29.30 1.73 8.80
C PHE A 14 28.44 2.76 8.06
N ILE A 15 29.04 3.86 7.58
CA ILE A 15 28.30 4.89 6.84
C ILE A 15 28.09 4.47 5.37
N SER A 16 28.94 3.61 4.81
CA SER A 16 28.75 3.07 3.46
C SER A 16 27.73 1.92 3.37
N LEU A 17 27.30 1.35 4.50
CA LEU A 17 26.16 0.43 4.59
C LEU A 17 24.81 1.14 4.73
N MET A 18 24.80 2.47 4.84
CA MET A 18 23.61 3.32 4.69
C MET A 18 23.28 3.59 3.20
N SER A 19 23.73 2.74 2.29
CA SER A 19 22.85 2.32 1.20
C SER A 19 21.71 1.53 1.84
N LEU A 20 20.80 2.23 2.53
CA LEU A 20 19.48 1.72 2.90
C LEU A 20 18.87 1.23 1.59
N GLY A 21 19.06 -0.05 1.30
CA GLY A 21 18.32 -0.71 0.24
C GLY A 21 16.87 -0.46 0.59
N GLN A 22 16.21 0.32 -0.24
CA GLN A 22 14.82 0.66 -0.01
C GLN A 22 14.04 -0.64 0.14
N ASN A 23 13.28 -0.78 1.22
CA ASN A 23 12.70 -2.08 1.54
C ASN A 23 11.77 -2.51 0.42
N LYS A 24 12.07 -3.67 -0.17
CA LYS A 24 11.23 -4.30 -1.17
C LYS A 24 9.96 -4.76 -0.50
N PHE A 25 8.83 -4.25 -0.97
CA PHE A 25 7.55 -4.51 -0.32
C PHE A 25 6.45 -4.78 -1.35
N ASP A 26 5.66 -5.81 -1.10
CA ASP A 26 4.55 -6.21 -1.97
C ASP A 26 3.27 -5.47 -1.58
N LEU A 27 2.86 -4.52 -2.41
CA LEU A 27 1.63 -3.74 -2.22
C LEU A 27 0.37 -4.43 -2.81
N THR A 28 0.49 -5.66 -3.33
CA THR A 28 -0.66 -6.36 -3.90
C THR A 28 -1.67 -6.77 -2.82
N PRO A 29 -2.95 -7.00 -3.19
CA PRO A 29 -3.99 -7.34 -2.23
C PRO A 29 -3.71 -8.62 -1.42
N ASP A 30 -3.01 -9.59 -2.00
CA ASP A 30 -2.66 -10.88 -1.36
C ASP A 30 -1.73 -10.69 -0.15
N ASN A 31 -0.84 -9.70 -0.20
CA ASN A 31 -0.01 -9.33 0.94
C ASN A 31 -0.78 -8.41 1.89
N MET A 32 -1.41 -7.35 1.36
CA MET A 32 -2.03 -6.30 2.19
C MET A 32 -3.19 -6.80 3.05
N ILE A 33 -3.95 -7.80 2.59
CA ILE A 33 -5.00 -8.45 3.40
C ILE A 33 -4.46 -9.12 4.67
N LYS A 34 -3.16 -9.47 4.72
CA LYS A 34 -2.51 -10.08 5.88
C LYS A 34 -2.07 -9.05 6.92
N LEU A 35 -2.00 -7.77 6.54
CA LEU A 35 -1.44 -6.70 7.35
C LEU A 35 -2.52 -5.73 7.86
N VAL A 36 -3.37 -5.24 6.95
CA VAL A 36 -4.40 -4.24 7.29
C VAL A 36 -5.40 -4.82 8.29
N GLY A 37 -5.55 -4.16 9.43
CA GLY A 37 -6.36 -4.54 10.59
C GLY A 37 -5.74 -5.59 11.51
N LYS A 38 -4.52 -6.06 11.21
CA LYS A 38 -3.90 -7.22 11.85
C LYS A 38 -2.58 -6.92 12.55
N VAL A 39 -1.78 -6.00 12.00
CA VAL A 39 -0.49 -5.62 12.57
C VAL A 39 -0.54 -4.23 13.21
N ASN A 40 0.30 -3.99 14.20
CA ASN A 40 0.55 -2.65 14.73
C ASN A 40 1.68 -1.95 13.95
N GLN A 41 1.99 -0.71 14.31
CA GLN A 41 3.04 0.07 13.67
C GLN A 41 4.41 -0.63 13.73
N GLU A 42 4.86 -1.05 14.91
CA GLU A 42 6.17 -1.70 15.09
C GLU A 42 6.33 -2.94 14.19
N GLN A 43 5.30 -3.79 14.13
CA GLN A 43 5.29 -4.97 13.27
C GLN A 43 5.30 -4.62 11.77
N PHE A 44 4.64 -3.54 11.38
CA PHE A 44 4.64 -3.08 10.00
C PHE A 44 6.01 -2.53 9.58
N GLU A 45 6.66 -1.76 10.47
CA GLU A 45 7.98 -1.16 10.26
C GLU A 45 9.09 -2.21 10.08
N GLN A 46 8.93 -3.41 10.62
CA GLN A 46 9.82 -4.54 10.32
C GLN A 46 9.83 -4.93 8.83
N SER A 47 8.77 -4.61 8.09
CA SER A 47 8.62 -4.92 6.66
C SER A 47 8.91 -3.74 5.74
N VAL A 48 8.55 -2.52 6.16
CA VAL A 48 8.66 -1.32 5.31
C VAL A 48 9.83 -0.41 5.68
N GLY A 49 10.44 -0.61 6.85
CA GLY A 49 11.49 0.24 7.39
C GLY A 49 10.95 1.42 8.18
N SER A 50 11.81 2.41 8.39
CA SER A 50 11.49 3.58 9.19
C SER A 50 10.60 4.59 8.44
N PRO A 51 9.75 5.33 9.16
CA PRO A 51 9.01 6.45 8.57
C PRO A 51 9.93 7.48 7.94
N VAL A 52 9.49 8.09 6.83
CA VAL A 52 10.16 9.22 6.18
C VAL A 52 9.49 10.56 6.47
N GLY A 53 8.29 10.56 7.08
CA GLY A 53 7.57 11.77 7.42
C GLY A 53 6.12 11.52 7.84
N GLU A 54 5.36 12.60 7.93
CA GLU A 54 3.93 12.60 8.24
C GLU A 54 3.19 13.57 7.30
N GLU A 55 2.04 13.15 6.78
CA GLU A 55 1.19 13.95 5.88
C GLU A 55 -0.29 13.76 6.25
N GLU A 56 -1.01 14.84 6.57
CA GLU A 56 -2.47 14.81 6.82
C GLU A 56 -2.89 13.77 7.89
N GLY A 57 -2.06 13.55 8.92
CA GLY A 57 -2.29 12.55 9.97
C GLY A 57 -1.96 11.11 9.57
N PHE A 58 -1.34 10.90 8.40
CA PHE A 58 -0.78 9.63 7.98
C PHE A 58 0.73 9.61 8.20
N ILE A 59 1.24 8.48 8.70
CA ILE A 59 2.67 8.22 8.72
C ILE A 59 3.09 7.78 7.31
N VAL A 60 4.15 8.37 6.78
CA VAL A 60 4.64 8.12 5.42
C VAL A 60 5.86 7.22 5.46
N TYR A 61 5.86 6.20 4.61
CA TYR A 61 7.01 5.33 4.36
C TYR A 61 7.33 5.32 2.86
N GLU A 62 8.58 4.99 2.52
CA GLU A 62 9.02 4.79 1.14
C GLU A 62 9.48 3.36 0.94
N VAL A 63 8.87 2.66 -0.02
CA VAL A 63 9.17 1.25 -0.33
C VAL A 63 9.43 1.05 -1.82
N GLU A 64 10.29 0.08 -2.16
CA GLU A 64 10.40 -0.39 -3.54
C GLU A 64 9.26 -1.39 -3.77
N ASN A 65 8.21 -0.95 -4.46
CA ASN A 65 7.05 -1.78 -4.73
C ASN A 65 7.44 -2.94 -5.65
N THR A 66 7.36 -4.17 -5.17
CA THR A 66 7.83 -5.35 -5.93
C THR A 66 7.00 -5.66 -7.16
N TYR A 67 5.77 -5.13 -7.25
CA TYR A 67 4.92 -5.31 -8.42
C TYR A 67 5.23 -4.26 -9.49
N ASP A 68 5.23 -2.98 -9.11
CA ASP A 68 5.47 -1.87 -10.06
C ASP A 68 6.96 -1.70 -10.40
N ASN A 69 7.87 -2.25 -9.57
CA ASN A 69 9.31 -1.97 -9.56
C ASN A 69 9.62 -0.46 -9.47
N GLU A 70 8.79 0.26 -8.72
CA GLU A 70 8.88 1.71 -8.53
C GLU A 70 8.98 2.05 -7.05
N ILE A 71 9.77 3.08 -6.75
CA ILE A 71 9.81 3.70 -5.43
C ILE A 71 8.46 4.36 -5.19
N THR A 72 7.77 3.88 -4.16
CA THR A 72 6.39 4.26 -3.85
C THR A 72 6.31 4.81 -2.44
N ALA A 73 5.83 6.05 -2.31
CA ALA A 73 5.45 6.62 -1.03
C ALA A 73 4.07 6.07 -0.61
N ILE A 74 4.04 5.38 0.53
CA ILE A 74 2.82 4.81 1.12
C ILE A 74 2.43 5.63 2.36
N ARG A 75 1.16 5.99 2.44
CA ARG A 75 0.56 6.73 3.55
C ARG A 75 -0.23 5.76 4.43
N CYS A 76 0.17 5.63 5.68
CA CYS A 76 -0.36 4.65 6.61
C CYS A 76 -1.12 5.35 7.74
N PHE A 77 -2.34 4.88 8.00
CA PHE A 77 -3.13 5.35 9.15
C PHE A 77 -3.22 4.25 10.18
N TYR A 78 -2.88 4.58 11.42
CA TYR A 78 -2.94 3.68 12.56
C TYR A 78 -4.05 4.13 13.51
N ARG A 79 -4.80 3.18 14.05
CA ARG A 79 -5.85 3.49 15.01
C ARG A 79 -5.24 3.86 16.35
N GLU A 80 -5.61 5.02 16.88
CA GLU A 80 -5.07 5.54 18.14
C GLU A 80 -5.26 4.59 19.33
N SER A 81 -6.39 3.88 19.40
CA SER A 81 -6.73 3.06 20.57
C SER A 81 -5.85 1.82 20.75
N ASP A 82 -5.34 1.23 19.67
CA ASP A 82 -4.61 -0.05 19.69
C ASP A 82 -3.37 -0.07 18.77
N GLY A 83 -3.04 1.05 18.13
CA GLY A 83 -1.91 1.17 17.21
C GLY A 83 -2.03 0.33 15.93
N LYS A 84 -3.19 -0.25 15.64
CA LYS A 84 -3.35 -1.14 14.48
C LYS A 84 -3.35 -0.36 13.18
N LEU A 85 -2.64 -0.90 12.18
CA LEU A 85 -2.68 -0.41 10.81
C LEU A 85 -4.10 -0.58 10.25
N ILE A 86 -4.78 0.52 9.91
CA ILE A 86 -6.17 0.49 9.42
C ILE A 86 -6.34 1.05 8.02
N SER A 87 -5.35 1.78 7.50
CA SER A 87 -5.37 2.27 6.11
C SER A 87 -3.97 2.30 5.52
N VAL A 88 -3.82 1.94 4.24
CA VAL A 88 -2.61 2.14 3.43
C VAL A 88 -3.00 2.71 2.08
N LYS A 89 -2.52 3.92 1.78
CA LYS A 89 -2.84 4.69 0.58
C LYS A 89 -1.59 4.99 -0.26
N PHE A 90 -1.66 4.76 -1.58
CA PHE A 90 -0.55 5.02 -2.50
C PHE A 90 -1.05 5.23 -3.93
N GLY A 91 -0.26 5.95 -4.75
CA GLY A 91 -0.53 6.12 -6.18
C GLY A 91 0.11 5.00 -6.98
N THR A 92 -0.50 4.62 -8.11
CA THR A 92 0.08 3.66 -9.06
C THR A 92 -0.41 3.93 -10.48
N ARG A 93 0.40 3.57 -11.46
CA ARG A 93 0.02 3.52 -12.88
C ARG A 93 -0.67 2.21 -13.26
N TYR A 94 -0.52 1.18 -12.43
CA TYR A 94 -0.93 -0.20 -12.74
C TYR A 94 -2.16 -0.64 -11.94
N TYR A 95 -3.09 0.28 -11.72
CA TYR A 95 -4.25 0.08 -10.84
C TYR A 95 -5.12 -1.15 -11.19
N LEU A 96 -5.21 -1.50 -12.48
CA LEU A 96 -5.95 -2.67 -12.96
C LEU A 96 -5.40 -3.97 -12.35
N ALA A 97 -4.09 -4.06 -12.11
CA ALA A 97 -3.50 -5.23 -11.48
C ALA A 97 -3.94 -5.38 -10.03
N TYR A 98 -4.04 -4.28 -9.29
CA TYR A 98 -4.54 -4.26 -7.93
C TYR A 98 -6.03 -4.61 -7.86
N TRP A 99 -6.83 -4.13 -8.80
CA TRP A 99 -8.22 -4.54 -8.95
C TRP A 99 -8.32 -6.06 -9.20
N ILE A 100 -7.65 -6.56 -10.24
CA ILE A 100 -7.69 -7.98 -10.62
C ILE A 100 -7.19 -8.86 -9.47
N GLY A 101 -6.07 -8.48 -8.84
CA GLY A 101 -5.52 -9.17 -7.68
C GLY A 101 -6.55 -9.31 -6.55
N PHE A 102 -7.29 -8.24 -6.26
CA PHE A 102 -8.31 -8.28 -5.21
C PHE A 102 -9.45 -9.24 -5.57
N THR A 103 -9.90 -9.23 -6.83
CA THR A 103 -10.98 -10.12 -7.29
C THR A 103 -10.60 -11.61 -7.28
N ARG A 104 -9.30 -11.90 -7.20
CA ARG A 104 -8.74 -13.27 -7.11
C ARG A 104 -8.54 -13.74 -5.67
N LEU A 105 -8.74 -12.88 -4.67
CA LEU A 105 -8.66 -13.26 -3.27
C LEU A 105 -9.64 -14.38 -2.93
N ASN A 106 -9.20 -15.35 -2.12
CA ASN A 106 -10.03 -16.47 -1.73
C ASN A 106 -11.31 -16.00 -1.00
N GLY A 107 -12.47 -16.41 -1.52
CA GLY A 107 -13.78 -16.02 -1.01
C GLY A 107 -14.38 -14.78 -1.66
N TYR A 108 -13.66 -14.11 -2.58
CA TYR A 108 -14.26 -13.08 -3.42
C TYR A 108 -15.14 -13.73 -4.51
N PRO A 109 -16.31 -13.17 -4.84
CA PRO A 109 -17.17 -13.68 -5.89
C PRO A 109 -16.48 -13.74 -7.26
N LYS A 110 -16.79 -14.77 -8.05
CA LYS A 110 -16.15 -14.99 -9.37
C LYS A 110 -16.69 -14.08 -10.48
N THR A 111 -17.83 -13.43 -10.24
CA THR A 111 -18.47 -12.54 -11.22
C THR A 111 -18.80 -11.20 -10.59
N GLU A 112 -18.70 -10.13 -11.39
CA GLU A 112 -19.05 -8.78 -10.94
C GLU A 112 -20.52 -8.70 -10.49
N LYS A 113 -21.43 -9.38 -11.20
CA LYS A 113 -22.86 -9.43 -10.85
C LYS A 113 -23.07 -9.99 -9.44
N GLU A 114 -22.41 -11.10 -9.11
CA GLU A 114 -22.47 -11.69 -7.77
C GLU A 114 -21.82 -10.78 -6.73
N ALA A 115 -20.69 -10.15 -7.06
CA ALA A 115 -20.04 -9.19 -6.18
C ALA A 115 -20.92 -7.97 -5.89
N GLN A 116 -21.63 -7.44 -6.88
CA GLN A 116 -22.58 -6.33 -6.71
C GLN A 116 -23.77 -6.73 -5.83
N LEU A 117 -24.37 -7.90 -6.09
CA LEU A 117 -25.50 -8.42 -5.29
C LEU A 117 -25.12 -8.59 -3.82
N ARG A 118 -23.86 -8.94 -3.54
CA ARG A 118 -23.31 -9.05 -2.17
C ARG A 118 -22.79 -7.72 -1.61
N GLY A 119 -22.90 -6.63 -2.37
CA GLY A 119 -22.35 -5.32 -2.04
C GLY A 119 -20.81 -5.31 -1.91
N MET A 120 -20.13 -6.29 -2.49
CA MET A 120 -18.67 -6.49 -2.47
C MET A 120 -17.95 -5.74 -3.60
N PHE A 121 -18.70 -5.25 -4.60
CA PHE A 121 -18.24 -4.43 -5.70
C PHE A 121 -19.19 -3.26 -5.89
N ALA A 122 -18.68 -2.03 -5.81
CA ALA A 122 -19.46 -0.81 -5.99
C ALA A 122 -18.64 0.23 -6.78
N PRO A 123 -18.83 0.30 -8.12
CA PRO A 123 -18.22 1.33 -8.94
C PRO A 123 -18.97 2.66 -8.79
N LYS A 124 -18.26 3.77 -8.87
CA LYS A 124 -18.83 5.10 -9.04
C LYS A 124 -18.48 5.60 -10.44
N LYS A 125 -19.49 6.16 -11.10
CA LYS A 125 -19.39 6.67 -12.45
C LYS A 125 -19.64 8.18 -12.48
N ASP A 126 -18.95 8.87 -13.36
CA ASP A 126 -19.18 10.28 -13.59
C ASP A 126 -20.45 10.51 -14.44
N ARG A 127 -20.71 11.76 -14.82
CA ARG A 127 -21.88 12.14 -15.64
C ARG A 127 -21.85 11.56 -17.07
N PHE A 128 -20.69 11.10 -17.53
CA PHE A 128 -20.50 10.49 -18.86
C PHE A 128 -20.55 8.96 -18.80
N GLY A 129 -20.62 8.38 -17.60
CA GLY A 129 -20.68 6.93 -17.39
C GLY A 129 -19.30 6.28 -17.17
N GLU A 130 -18.24 7.08 -17.10
CA GLU A 130 -16.86 6.63 -16.90
C GLU A 130 -16.61 6.33 -15.42
N ILE A 131 -15.92 5.21 -15.15
CA ILE A 131 -15.62 4.79 -13.78
C ILE A 131 -14.46 5.62 -13.24
N TYR A 132 -14.71 6.45 -12.22
CA TYR A 132 -13.67 7.23 -11.55
C TYR A 132 -13.27 6.65 -10.19
N GLN A 133 -14.07 5.73 -9.64
CA GLN A 133 -13.76 5.03 -8.40
C GLN A 133 -14.37 3.62 -8.37
N VAL A 134 -13.67 2.67 -7.78
CA VAL A 134 -14.16 1.32 -7.49
C VAL A 134 -13.98 1.03 -6.01
N ASN A 135 -15.04 0.55 -5.36
CA ASN A 135 -14.97 0.07 -3.99
C ASN A 135 -15.14 -1.46 -3.96
N LEU A 136 -14.16 -2.13 -3.38
CA LEU A 136 -14.08 -3.57 -3.22
C LEU A 136 -14.08 -3.90 -1.73
N LYS A 137 -14.77 -4.96 -1.33
CA LYS A 137 -14.67 -5.47 0.05
C LYS A 137 -14.72 -6.99 0.11
N LEU A 138 -13.94 -7.54 1.02
CA LEU A 138 -13.93 -8.95 1.39
C LEU A 138 -13.76 -9.07 2.90
N ARG A 139 -14.81 -9.52 3.59
CA ARG A 139 -14.83 -9.63 5.06
C ARG A 139 -14.50 -8.27 5.72
N THR A 140 -13.39 -8.18 6.45
CA THR A 140 -12.92 -6.97 7.13
C THR A 140 -11.95 -6.14 6.29
N PHE A 141 -11.54 -6.63 5.11
CA PHE A 141 -10.58 -5.97 4.23
C PHE A 141 -11.27 -5.28 3.05
N GLY A 142 -10.96 -4.00 2.85
CA GLY A 142 -11.50 -3.16 1.80
C GLY A 142 -10.40 -2.62 0.91
N CYS A 143 -10.73 -2.35 -0.34
CA CYS A 143 -9.87 -1.65 -1.29
C CYS A 143 -10.71 -0.61 -2.02
N GLN A 144 -10.25 0.64 -2.01
CA GLN A 144 -10.76 1.69 -2.88
C GLN A 144 -9.72 1.97 -3.94
N ILE A 145 -10.16 2.01 -5.18
CA ILE A 145 -9.37 2.48 -6.31
C ILE A 145 -10.03 3.79 -6.71
N MET A 146 -9.33 4.91 -6.51
CA MET A 146 -9.86 6.26 -6.61
C MET A 146 -9.08 7.05 -7.64
N ASP A 147 -9.65 8.18 -8.06
CA ASP A 147 -9.02 9.11 -9.01
C ASP A 147 -8.50 8.40 -10.26
N ILE A 148 -9.27 7.42 -10.75
CA ILE A 148 -8.94 6.68 -11.97
C ILE A 148 -8.94 7.68 -13.12
N ARG A 149 -7.79 7.78 -13.79
CA ARG A 149 -7.61 8.59 -14.99
C ARG A 149 -7.04 7.69 -16.07
N GLU A 150 -7.78 7.53 -17.14
CA GLU A 150 -7.37 6.77 -18.31
C GLU A 150 -7.18 7.71 -19.50
N THR A 151 -6.04 7.57 -20.15
CA THR A 151 -5.75 8.20 -21.45
C THR A 151 -5.27 7.11 -22.40
N PRO A 152 -5.23 7.38 -23.73
CA PRO A 152 -4.65 6.42 -24.68
C PRO A 152 -3.19 6.03 -24.38
N TYR A 153 -2.47 6.80 -23.55
CA TYR A 153 -1.04 6.63 -23.32
C TYR A 153 -0.70 6.10 -21.93
N TYR A 154 -1.54 6.35 -20.94
CA TYR A 154 -1.29 5.91 -19.57
C TYR A 154 -2.59 5.88 -18.77
N SER A 155 -2.54 5.11 -17.67
CA SER A 155 -3.54 5.18 -16.62
C SER A 155 -2.90 5.47 -15.27
N THR A 156 -3.63 6.13 -14.38
CA THR A 156 -3.24 6.35 -12.98
C THR A 156 -4.43 6.15 -12.06
N ALA A 157 -4.18 5.70 -10.83
CA ALA A 157 -5.16 5.74 -9.75
C ALA A 157 -4.46 5.87 -8.39
N ILE A 158 -5.27 6.10 -7.36
CA ILE A 158 -4.90 5.99 -5.96
C ILE A 158 -5.54 4.73 -5.38
N ILE A 159 -4.73 3.84 -4.84
CA ILE A 159 -5.18 2.68 -4.09
C ILE A 159 -5.28 3.07 -2.61
N ASN A 160 -6.37 2.66 -1.95
CA ASN A 160 -6.53 2.74 -0.51
C ASN A 160 -7.06 1.42 0.06
N TYR A 161 -6.18 0.63 0.66
CA TYR A 161 -6.57 -0.53 1.46
C TYR A 161 -6.99 -0.08 2.84
N HIS A 162 -8.09 -0.62 3.37
CA HIS A 162 -8.63 -0.20 4.65
C HIS A 162 -9.43 -1.30 5.36
N THR A 163 -9.68 -1.12 6.65
CA THR A 163 -10.64 -1.96 7.40
C THR A 163 -12.08 -1.51 7.14
N VAL A 164 -12.97 -2.44 6.78
CA VAL A 164 -14.38 -2.12 6.42
C VAL A 164 -15.33 -2.11 7.62
N LYS A 165 -14.98 -2.82 8.69
CA LYS A 165 -15.68 -2.83 9.98
C LYS A 165 -14.64 -3.08 11.08
N LEU A 166 -14.74 -2.32 12.16
CA LEU A 166 -14.06 -2.57 13.42
C LEU A 166 -15.10 -2.86 14.48
#